data_AF-A0A1X1TWX8-F1
#
_entry.id   AF-A0A1X1TWX8-F1
#
_cell.length_a   1.000
_cell.length_b   1.000
_cell.length_c   1.000
_cell.angle_alpha   90.00
_cell.angle_beta   90.00
_cell.angle_gamma   90.00
#
_symmetry.space_group_name_H-M   'P 1'
#
loop_
_entity.id
_entity.type
_entity.pdbx_description
1 polymer ?
#
loop_
_entity_poly.entity_id
_entity_poly.type
_entity_poly.pdbx_seq_one_letter_code
_entity_poly.pdbx_strand_id
1 'polypeptide(L)' 'MWQTFTRVGTVTADQRSEPWTWQSDSGHTMHADAGDWVVHEDGKTWSVRDDIFKNTYQEVGE' A
#
# COMPACT_ATOMS: atom_id res chain seq x y z
N MET A 1 -25.31 2.48 20.93
CA MET A 1 -25.16 3.47 19.84
C MET A 1 -23.81 3.17 19.19
N TRP A 2 -23.76 3.06 17.86
CA TRP A 2 -22.53 2.71 17.15
C TRP A 2 -21.72 3.96 16.80
N GLN A 3 -20.38 3.85 16.80
CA GLN A 3 -19.44 4.92 16.43
C GLN A 3 -18.43 4.40 15.39
N THR A 4 -17.95 5.29 14.54
CA THR A 4 -16.98 4.97 13.48
C THR A 4 -15.57 5.38 13.90
N PHE A 5 -14.59 4.53 13.61
CA PHE A 5 -13.19 4.77 13.87
C PHE A 5 -12.37 4.46 12.62
N THR A 6 -11.25 5.16 12.45
CA THR A 6 -10.26 4.88 11.39
C THR A 6 -9.07 4.16 12.02
N ARG A 7 -8.67 3.03 11.44
CA ARG A 7 -7.42 2.35 11.84
C ARG A 7 -6.23 3.16 11.34
N VAL A 8 -5.25 3.35 12.21
CA VAL A 8 -3.92 3.87 11.88
C VAL A 8 -2.87 2.84 12.28
N GLY A 9 -1.74 2.82 11.59
CA GLY A 9 -0.64 1.87 11.83
C GLY A 9 0.58 2.20 10.99
N THR A 10 1.69 1.53 11.28
CA THR A 10 2.94 1.66 10.54
C THR A 10 3.09 0.51 9.55
N VAL A 11 3.55 0.81 8.35
CA VAL A 11 3.82 -0.16 7.28
C VAL A 11 5.23 0.04 6.77
N THR A 12 5.77 -0.95 6.07
CA THR A 12 6.97 -0.74 5.22
C THR A 12 6.52 -0.54 3.79
N ALA A 13 7.20 0.34 3.06
CA ALA A 13 6.84 0.64 1.68
C ALA A 13 8.08 0.96 0.86
N ASP A 14 8.06 0.54 -0.41
CA ASP A 14 9.09 0.82 -1.40
C ASP A 14 8.44 1.33 -2.69
N GLN A 15 8.94 2.43 -3.25
CA GLN A 15 8.52 2.89 -4.57
C GLN A 15 9.21 2.08 -5.66
N ARG A 16 8.46 1.57 -6.63
CA ARG A 16 9.01 0.77 -7.74
C ARG A 16 9.13 1.61 -9.01
N SER A 17 10.22 1.44 -9.76
CA SER A 17 10.47 2.15 -11.01
C SER A 17 9.93 1.44 -12.26
N GLU A 18 9.56 0.17 -12.15
CA GLU A 18 9.00 -0.63 -13.24
C GLU A 18 7.59 -1.12 -12.89
N PRO A 19 6.70 -1.31 -13.89
CA PRO A 19 5.39 -1.91 -13.64
C PRO A 19 5.54 -3.35 -13.17
N TRP A 20 4.63 -3.80 -12.30
CA TRP A 20 4.64 -5.17 -11.78
C TRP A 20 3.23 -5.70 -11.53
N THR A 21 3.16 -7.01 -11.30
CA THR A 21 1.93 -7.69 -10.91
C THR A 21 2.09 -8.41 -9.58
N TRP A 22 1.01 -8.51 -8.82
CA TRP A 22 0.94 -9.27 -7.57
C TRP A 22 -0.40 -9.99 -7.44
N GLN A 23 -0.50 -11.02 -6.59
CA GLN A 23 -1.76 -11.73 -6.35
C GLN A 23 -2.44 -11.20 -5.09
N SER A 24 -3.71 -10.83 -5.21
CA SER A 24 -4.54 -10.51 -4.05
C SER A 24 -4.79 -11.75 -3.18
N ASP A 25 -5.21 -11.54 -1.94
CA ASP A 25 -5.65 -12.62 -1.04
C ASP A 25 -6.78 -13.48 -1.65
N SER A 26 -7.55 -12.93 -2.59
CA SER A 26 -8.62 -13.62 -3.32
C SER A 26 -8.13 -14.33 -4.60
N GLY A 27 -6.82 -14.32 -4.89
CA GLY A 27 -6.21 -14.95 -6.06
C GLY A 27 -6.30 -14.15 -7.36
N HIS A 28 -6.67 -12.87 -7.31
CA HIS A 28 -6.72 -12.03 -8.50
C HIS A 28 -5.35 -11.46 -8.81
N THR A 29 -4.98 -11.44 -10.10
CA THR A 29 -3.77 -10.72 -10.54
C THR A 29 -4.07 -9.23 -10.57
N MET A 30 -3.33 -8.49 -9.76
CA MET A 30 -3.37 -7.03 -9.67
C MET A 30 -2.18 -6.46 -10.45
N HIS A 31 -2.37 -5.28 -11.02
CA HIS A 31 -1.37 -4.57 -11.80
C HIS A 31 -1.05 -3.23 -11.15
N ALA A 32 0.21 -2.86 -11.14
CA ALA A 32 0.70 -1.58 -10.66
C ALA A 32 1.63 -0.96 -11.71
N ASP A 33 1.59 0.37 -11.80
CA ASP A 33 2.37 1.12 -12.76
C ASP A 33 3.75 1.48 -12.18
N ALA A 34 4.68 1.86 -13.06
CA ALA A 34 5.94 2.47 -12.63
C ALA A 34 5.66 3.74 -11.82
N GLY A 35 6.30 3.86 -10.66
CA GLY A 35 6.07 4.93 -9.69
C GLY A 35 5.07 4.59 -8.59
N ASP A 36 4.32 3.50 -8.71
CA ASP A 36 3.48 3.02 -7.61
C ASP A 36 4.35 2.48 -6.46
N TRP A 37 3.76 2.48 -5.27
CA TRP A 37 4.37 1.97 -4.05
C TRP A 37 3.91 0.55 -3.79
N VAL A 38 4.85 -0.33 -3.46
CA VAL A 38 4.53 -1.60 -2.82
C VAL A 38 4.50 -1.39 -1.30
N VAL A 39 3.41 -1.76 -0.65
CA VAL A 39 3.22 -1.65 0.79
C VAL A 39 3.12 -3.04 1.41
N HIS A 40 3.79 -3.24 2.54
CA HIS A 40 3.75 -4.48 3.30
C HIS A 40 3.27 -4.24 4.74
N GLU A 41 2.33 -5.07 5.19
CA GLU A 41 1.84 -5.12 6.57
C GLU A 41 1.45 -6.57 6.90
N ASP A 42 1.98 -7.13 7.99
CA ASP A 42 1.61 -8.46 8.52
C ASP A 42 1.56 -9.57 7.46
N GLY A 43 2.56 -9.61 6.56
CA GLY A 43 2.66 -10.60 5.49
C GLY A 43 1.74 -10.35 4.29
N LYS A 44 0.94 -9.29 4.32
CA LYS A 44 0.16 -8.81 3.18
C LYS A 44 0.97 -7.83 2.38
N THR A 45 0.74 -7.84 1.07
CA THR A 45 1.36 -6.93 0.12
C THR A 45 0.29 -6.33 -0.78
N TRP A 46 0.36 -5.04 -1.06
CA TRP A 46 -0.51 -4.40 -2.04
C TRP A 46 0.18 -3.21 -2.70
N SER A 47 -0.36 -2.78 -3.84
CA SER A 47 0.09 -1.55 -4.51
C SER A 47 -0.75 -0.34 -4.10
N VAL A 48 -0.11 0.82 -4.00
CA VAL A 48 -0.76 2.12 -3.80
C VAL A 48 -0.18 3.09 -4.82
N ARG A 49 -1.05 3.87 -5.48
CA ARG A 49 -0.59 4.90 -6.42
C ARG A 49 0.19 6.00 -5.71
N ASP A 50 1.14 6.61 -6.41
CA ASP A 50 2.01 7.65 -5.86
C ASP A 50 1.25 8.82 -5.21
N ASP A 51 0.22 9.32 -5.90
CA ASP A 51 -0.61 10.45 -5.42
C ASP A 51 -1.40 10.09 -4.17
N ILE A 52 -1.97 8.88 -4.12
CA ILE A 52 -2.67 8.36 -2.95
C ILE A 52 -1.67 8.17 -1.81
N PHE A 53 -0.53 7.53 -2.07
CA PHE A 53 0.46 7.22 -1.05
C PHE A 53 0.95 8.47 -0.34
N LYS A 54 1.35 9.50 -1.09
CA LYS A 54 1.81 10.79 -0.56
C LYS A 54 0.74 11.55 0.23
N ASN A 55 -0.55 11.30 -0.04
CA ASN A 55 -1.65 11.97 0.63
C ASN A 55 -2.14 11.22 1.89
N THR A 56 -1.92 9.91 1.99
CA THR A 56 -2.46 9.08 3.09
C THR A 56 -1.42 8.46 4.00
N TYR A 57 -0.16 8.38 3.56
CA TYR A 57 0.96 7.85 4.34
C TYR A 57 1.92 8.98 4.72
N GLN A 58 2.60 8.79 5.84
CA GLN A 58 3.67 9.65 6.31
C GLN A 58 4.84 8.78 6.74
N GLU A 59 6.05 9.28 6.53
CA GLU A 59 7.25 8.66 7.06
C GLU A 59 7.23 8.73 8.59
N VAL A 60 7.55 7.64 9.26
CA VAL A 60 7.55 7.57 10.73
C VAL A 60 8.85 8.09 11.38
N GLY A 61 9.82 8.52 10.57
CA GLY A 61 11.15 8.94 11.04
C GLY A 61 11.99 7.76 11.57
N GLU A 62 13.29 7.99 11.72
CA GLU A 62 14.22 7.08 12.43
C GLU A 62 14.14 7.24 13.95
#